data_AF-A0A6J4N334-F1
#
_entry.id   AF-A0A6J4N334-F1
#
_cell.length_a   1.000
_cell.length_b   1.000
_cell.length_c   1.000
_cell.angle_alpha   90.00
_cell.angle_beta   90.00
_cell.angle_gamma   90.00
#
_symmetry.space_group_name_H-M   'P 1'
#
loop_
_entity.id
_entity.type
_entity.pdbx_description
1 polymer ?
#
loop_
_entity_poly.entity_id
_entity_poly.type
_entity_poly.pdbx_seq_one_letter_code
_entity_poly.pdbx_strand_id
1 'polypeptide(L)'
;MDSKTYGIGILTLTATALLIANLFSPSPVIGEEAVANDDMQAVTARTVKGGDALYLLDNGSGKVAVFMVDPRNGLQLMAVEDVQTGFRGGK
;
A
#
# COMPACT_ATOMS: atom_id res chain seq x y z
N MET A 1 -10.21 -30.86 -33.29
CA MET A 1 -10.68 -30.07 -32.13
C MET A 1 -11.39 -28.84 -32.68
N ASP A 2 -12.64 -28.67 -32.29
CA ASP A 2 -13.51 -27.59 -32.74
C ASP A 2 -12.96 -26.23 -32.29
N SER A 3 -13.03 -25.21 -33.15
CA SER A 3 -12.51 -23.87 -32.88
C SER A 3 -13.13 -23.24 -31.62
N LYS A 4 -14.34 -23.67 -31.24
CA LYS A 4 -14.99 -23.24 -30.00
C LYS A 4 -14.32 -23.83 -28.76
N THR A 5 -13.84 -25.07 -28.83
CA THR A 5 -13.10 -25.70 -27.71
C THR A 5 -11.78 -24.97 -27.43
N TYR A 6 -11.09 -24.50 -28.47
CA TYR A 6 -9.88 -23.69 -28.33
C TYR A 6 -10.18 -22.31 -27.71
N GLY A 7 -11.26 -21.65 -28.15
CA GLY A 7 -11.67 -20.36 -27.60
C GLY A 7 -12.03 -20.43 -26.12
N ILE A 8 -12.80 -21.45 -25.71
CA ILE A 8 -13.17 -21.67 -24.30
C ILE A 8 -11.93 -21.98 -23.46
N GLY A 9 -10.99 -22.79 -23.97
CA GLY A 9 -9.75 -23.10 -23.28
C GLY A 9 -8.87 -21.87 -23.02
N ILE A 10 -8.72 -20.99 -24.01
CA ILE A 10 -7.94 -19.76 -23.85
C ILE A 10 -8.62 -18.79 -22.87
N LEU A 11 -9.95 -18.60 -22.98
CA LEU A 11 -10.68 -17.69 -22.11
C LEU A 11 -10.61 -18.12 -20.63
N THR A 12 -10.75 -19.41 -20.37
CA THR A 12 -10.66 -19.97 -19.00
C THR A 12 -9.25 -19.86 -18.43
N LEU A 13 -8.21 -20.08 -19.25
CA LEU A 13 -6.82 -19.88 -18.83
C LEU A 13 -6.53 -18.41 -18.48
N THR A 14 -6.97 -17.47 -19.33
CA THR A 14 -6.80 -16.03 -19.09
C THR A 14 -7.57 -15.58 -17.85
N ALA A 15 -8.80 -16.06 -17.67
CA ALA A 15 -9.60 -15.76 -16.47
C ALA A 15 -8.93 -16.27 -15.19
N THR A 16 -8.37 -17.47 -15.23
CA THR A 16 -7.63 -18.05 -14.08
C THR A 16 -6.36 -17.25 -13.78
N ALA A 17 -5.61 -16.85 -14.81
CA ALA A 17 -4.42 -16.03 -14.64
C ALA A 17 -4.74 -14.66 -14.02
N LEU A 18 -5.81 -14.00 -14.49
CA LEU A 18 -6.28 -12.73 -13.93
C LEU A 18 -6.79 -12.89 -12.49
N LEU A 19 -7.46 -14.00 -12.17
CA LEU A 19 -7.92 -14.28 -10.81
C LEU A 19 -6.74 -14.39 -9.84
N ILE A 20 -5.69 -15.13 -10.22
CA ILE A 20 -4.48 -15.26 -9.42
C ILE A 20 -3.79 -13.89 -9.27
N ALA A 21 -3.64 -13.14 -10.36
CA ALA A 21 -3.02 -11.82 -10.32
C ALA A 21 -3.79 -10.85 -9.40
N ASN A 22 -5.12 -10.90 -9.40
CA ASN A 22 -5.95 -10.03 -8.56
C ASN A 22 -5.91 -10.46 -7.08
N LEU A 23 -5.83 -11.76 -6.81
CA LEU A 23 -5.72 -12.29 -5.44
C LEU A 23 -4.42 -11.85 -4.73
N PHE A 24 -3.34 -11.67 -5.50
CA PHE A 24 -2.06 -11.17 -4.99
C PHE A 24 -1.85 -9.67 -5.20
N SER A 25 -2.87 -8.94 -5.68
CA SER A 25 -2.74 -7.50 -5.88
C SER A 25 -2.58 -6.81 -4.53
N PRO A 26 -1.51 -6.00 -4.33
CA PRO A 26 -1.36 -5.23 -3.10
C PRO A 26 -2.56 -4.31 -2.94
N SER A 27 -3.27 -4.42 -1.81
CA SER A 27 -4.34 -3.47 -1.51
C SER A 27 -3.71 -2.09 -1.31
N PRO A 28 -4.16 -1.06 -2.06
CA PRO A 28 -3.66 0.29 -1.85
C PRO A 28 -4.03 0.74 -0.44
N VAL A 29 -3.04 1.27 0.27
CA VAL A 29 -3.24 1.87 1.59
C VAL A 29 -3.96 3.21 1.38
N ILE A 30 -5.22 3.30 1.80
CA ILE A 30 -5.99 4.53 1.78
C ILE A 30 -5.83 5.20 3.14
N GLY A 31 -5.37 6.46 3.15
CA GLY A 31 -5.29 7.26 4.37
C GLY A 31 -6.69 7.50 4.95
N GLU A 32 -6.86 7.25 6.25
CA GLU A 32 -8.13 7.42 6.94
C GLU A 32 -8.31 8.87 7.42
N GLU A 33 -7.27 9.47 8.01
CA GLU A 33 -7.28 10.87 8.42
C GLU A 33 -5.96 11.55 8.07
N ALA A 34 -6.03 12.82 7.65
CA ALA A 34 -4.87 13.64 7.33
C ALA A 34 -4.96 14.99 8.06
N VAL A 35 -3.90 15.32 8.78
CA VAL A 35 -3.71 16.62 9.45
C VAL A 35 -2.44 17.24 8.88
N ALA A 36 -2.56 18.41 8.25
CA ALA A 36 -1.45 19.10 7.62
C ALA A 36 -1.25 20.50 8.21
N ASN A 37 0.01 20.88 8.34
CA ASN A 37 0.49 22.23 8.58
C ASN A 37 1.53 22.56 7.48
N ASP A 38 1.97 23.82 7.37
CA ASP A 38 2.92 24.24 6.32
C ASP A 38 4.20 23.41 6.32
N ASP A 39 4.74 23.11 7.52
CA ASP A 39 6.00 22.39 7.67
C ASP A 39 5.85 20.86 7.72
N MET A 40 4.70 20.35 8.14
CA MET A 40 4.52 18.91 8.41
C MET A 40 3.13 18.42 8.06
N GLN A 41 3.04 17.19 7.55
CA GLN A 41 1.80 16.50 7.26
C GLN A 41 1.77 15.13 7.92
N ALA A 42 0.75 14.87 8.73
CA ALA A 42 0.49 13.58 9.36
C ALA A 42 -0.69 12.90 8.66
N VAL A 43 -0.54 11.62 8.32
CA VAL A 43 -1.60 10.80 7.73
C VAL A 43 -1.68 9.48 8.47
N THR A 44 -2.84 9.13 9.01
CA THR A 44 -3.11 7.79 9.52
C THR A 44 -3.60 6.91 8.39
N ALA A 45 -3.08 5.69 8.30
CA ALA A 45 -3.53 4.73 7.31
C ALA A 45 -3.36 3.30 7.80
N ARG A 46 -4.25 2.41 7.37
CA ARG A 46 -4.14 0.99 7.69
C ARG A 46 -3.05 0.33 6.86
N THR A 47 -2.13 -0.38 7.49
CA THR A 47 -1.03 -1.03 6.78
C THR A 47 -1.50 -2.26 5.99
N VAL A 48 -0.79 -2.59 4.90
CA VAL A 48 -1.05 -3.78 4.08
C VAL A 48 -0.89 -5.09 4.87
N LYS A 49 -0.11 -5.08 5.96
CA LYS A 49 0.12 -6.24 6.84
C LYS A 49 -0.87 -6.32 8.01
N GLY A 50 -1.81 -5.39 8.10
CA GLY A 50 -2.73 -5.24 9.23
C GLY A 50 -2.17 -4.34 10.33
N GLY A 51 -3.08 -3.64 11.02
CA GLY A 51 -2.74 -2.62 12.02
C GLY A 51 -2.74 -1.20 11.45
N ASP A 52 -2.72 -0.21 12.33
CA ASP A 52 -2.77 1.20 11.97
C ASP A 52 -1.35 1.78 11.96
N ALA A 53 -1.05 2.61 10.97
CA ALA A 53 0.20 3.35 10.88
C ALA A 53 -0.04 4.84 10.79
N LEU A 54 0.90 5.60 11.32
CA LEU A 54 0.98 7.05 11.21
C LEU A 54 2.18 7.39 10.32
N TYR A 55 1.91 8.04 9.20
CA TYR A 55 2.90 8.58 8.29
C TYR A 55 3.08 10.06 8.62
N LEU A 56 4.29 10.46 8.97
CA LEU A 56 4.64 11.86 9.22
C LEU A 56 5.60 12.32 8.13
N LEU A 57 5.11 13.19 7.26
CA LEU A 57 5.87 13.88 6.25
C LEU A 57 6.38 15.21 6.82
N ASP A 58 7.69 15.42 6.75
CA ASP A 58 8.32 16.72 6.94
C ASP A 58 8.57 17.35 5.56
N ASN A 59 7.85 18.43 5.27
CA ASN A 59 7.91 19.14 3.99
C ASN A 59 9.24 19.87 3.80
N GLY A 60 9.90 20.27 4.89
CA GLY A 60 11.18 20.97 4.84
C GLY A 60 12.33 20.05 4.45
N SER A 61 12.35 18.82 4.99
CA SER A 61 13.40 17.84 4.70
C SER A 61 13.04 16.83 3.59
N GLY A 62 11.76 16.74 3.20
CA GLY A 62 11.28 15.77 2.22
C GLY A 62 11.33 14.33 2.72
N LYS A 63 11.33 14.13 4.03
CA LYS A 63 11.40 12.82 4.69
C LYS A 63 10.05 12.39 5.20
N VAL A 64 9.79 11.09 5.15
CA VAL A 64 8.62 10.47 5.75
C VAL A 64 9.07 9.52 6.85
N ALA A 65 8.55 9.73 8.06
CA ALA A 65 8.65 8.79 9.15
C ALA A 65 7.38 7.94 9.19
N VAL A 66 7.54 6.63 9.31
CA VAL A 66 6.44 5.68 9.44
C VAL A 66 6.45 5.14 10.85
N PHE A 67 5.32 5.31 11.54
CA PHE A 67 5.09 4.77 12.87
C PHE A 67 4.01 3.69 12.80
N MET A 68 4.23 2.57 13.47
CA MET A 68 3.18 1.58 13.74
C MET A 68 2.49 1.97 15.05
N VAL A 69 1.16 1.92 15.05
CA VAL A 69 0.34 2.12 16.24
C VAL A 69 0.09 0.76 16.89
N ASP A 70 0.70 0.53 18.05
CA ASP A 70 0.39 -0.62 18.90
C ASP A 70 -0.49 -0.14 20.08
N PRO A 71 -1.71 -0.65 20.26
CA PRO A 71 -2.57 -0.27 21.38
C PRO A 71 -2.00 -0.60 22.77
N ARG A 72 -0.97 -1.45 22.86
CA ARG A 72 -0.30 -1.80 24.12
C ARG A 72 0.97 -1.00 24.36
N ASN A 73 1.74 -0.72 23.31
CA ASN A 73 3.07 -0.14 23.39
C ASN A 73 3.16 1.30 22.86
N GLY A 74 2.08 1.83 22.29
CA GLY A 74 2.05 3.17 21.71
C GLY A 74 2.63 3.22 20.29
N LEU A 75 3.23 4.36 19.93
CA LEU A 75 3.81 4.58 18.61
C LEU A 75 5.22 3.97 18.54
N GLN A 76 5.40 3.04 17.61
CA GLN A 76 6.70 2.45 17.32
C GLN A 76 7.24 2.98 15.99
N LEU A 77 8.41 3.61 16.01
CA LEU A 77 9.07 4.04 14.78
C LEU A 77 9.52 2.81 13.97
N MET A 78 9.04 2.72 12.74
CA MET A 78 9.34 1.62 11.84
C MET A 78 10.46 1.99 10.87
N ALA A 79 10.34 3.16 10.25
CA ALA A 79 11.28 3.62 9.23
C ALA A 79 11.25 5.14 9.13
N VAL A 80 12.37 5.72 8.69
CA VAL A 80 12.46 7.11 8.21
C VAL A 80 13.14 7.05 6.86
N GLU A 81 12.43 7.43 5.81
CA GLU A 81 12.95 7.38 4.44
C GLU A 81 12.64 8.67 3.69
N ASP A 82 13.36 8.92 2.60
CA ASP A 82 12.97 9.99 1.68
C ASP A 82 11.65 9.61 1.00
N VAL A 83 10.75 10.59 0.86
CA VAL A 83 9.43 10.40 0.22
C VAL A 83 9.56 9.76 -1.16
N GLN A 84 10.59 10.14 -1.91
CA GLN A 84 10.83 9.61 -3.25
C GLN A 84 11.16 8.11 -3.25
N THR A 85 11.69 7.58 -2.16
CA THR A 85 12.04 6.17 -2.00
C THR A 85 10.86 5.40 -1.41
N GLY A 86 10.20 5.94 -0.37
CA GLY A 86 9.11 5.28 0.33
C GLY A 86 7.85 5.04 -0.52
N PHE A 87 7.54 5.91 -1.49
CA PHE A 87 6.39 5.75 -2.39
C PHE A 87 6.73 5.05 -3.72
N ARG A 88 7.99 4.68 -3.97
CA ARG A 88 8.40 3.92 -5.19
C ARG A 88 8.23 2.41 -5.08
N GLY A 89 7.71 1.90 -3.96
CA GLY A 89 7.46 0.48 -3.71
C GLY A 89 6.19 -0.04 -4.41
N GLY A 90 6.25 -0.18 -5.73
CA GLY A 90 5.23 -0.84 -6.55
C GLY A 90 5.83 -1.32 -7.86
N LYS A 91 6.75 -2.29 -7.79
CA LYS A 91 7.17 -3.10 -8.93
C LYS A 91 6.80 -4.55 -8.67
#